data_AF-A0A101HWQ9-F1
#
_entry.id   AF-A0A101HWQ9-F1
#
_cell.length_a   1.000
_cell.length_b   1.000
_cell.length_c   1.000
_cell.angle_alpha   90.00
_cell.angle_beta   90.00
_cell.angle_gamma   90.00
#
_symmetry.space_group_name_H-M   'P 1'
#
loop_
_entity.id
_entity.type
_entity.pdbx_description
1 polymer ?
#
loop_
_entity_poly.entity_id
_entity_poly.type
_entity_poly.pdbx_seq_one_letter_code
_entity_poly.pdbx_strand_id
1 'polypeptide(L)' 'MAEVTLEKVGKTYPNGVKAVLDANLEVKDKEFLVLLGPSGCGKTTTLRMIAGLEEIRSRRSKRESRKRREYLE' A
#
# COMPACT_ATOMS: atom_id res chain seq x y z
N MET A 1 -14.42 -7.41 -7.34
CA MET A 1 -13.05 -7.65 -7.82
C MET A 1 -12.25 -6.44 -7.46
N ALA A 2 -11.15 -6.66 -6.74
CA ALA A 2 -10.35 -5.62 -6.11
C ALA A 2 -8.90 -5.76 -6.56
N GLU A 3 -8.31 -4.64 -6.91
CA GLU A 3 -6.92 -4.51 -7.35
C GLU A 3 -6.23 -3.50 -6.42
N VAL A 4 -4.96 -3.76 -6.09
CA VAL A 4 -4.14 -2.84 -5.30
C VAL A 4 -3.00 -2.33 -6.17
N THR A 5 -2.95 -1.02 -6.37
CA THR A 5 -1.84 -0.35 -7.06
C THR A 5 -1.20 0.68 -6.13
N LEU A 6 0.10 0.51 -5.89
CA LEU A 6 0.96 1.50 -5.26
C LEU A 6 1.88 2.07 -6.34
N GLU A 7 1.79 3.37 -6.58
CA GLU A 7 2.66 4.09 -7.51
C GLU A 7 3.49 5.12 -6.74
N LYS A 8 4.80 4.91 -6.73
CA LYS A 8 5.78 5.81 -6.10
C LYS A 8 5.40 6.26 -4.70
N VAL A 9 4.98 5.30 -3.86
CA VAL A 9 4.54 5.59 -2.50
C VAL A 9 5.72 5.57 -1.54
N GLY A 10 5.70 6.50 -0.59
CA GLY A 10 6.72 6.61 0.45
C GLY A 10 6.12 6.85 1.82
N LYS A 11 6.89 6.46 2.85
CA LYS A 11 6.63 6.76 4.26
C LYS A 11 7.92 7.17 4.95
N THR A 12 7.89 8.36 5.53
CA THR A 12 8.87 8.81 6.51
C THR A 12 8.13 9.03 7.83
N TYR A 13 8.61 8.42 8.90
CA TYR A 13 8.06 8.61 10.23
C TYR A 13 8.55 9.93 10.85
N PRO A 14 7.86 10.47 11.88
CA PRO A 14 8.23 11.75 12.49
C PRO A 14 9.67 11.79 13.04
N ASN A 15 10.21 10.64 13.42
CA ASN A 15 11.61 10.48 13.86
C ASN A 15 12.64 10.53 12.70
N GLY A 16 12.21 10.82 11.47
CA GLY A 16 13.07 10.90 10.29
C GLY A 16 13.35 9.57 9.60
N VAL A 17 12.88 8.44 10.15
CA VAL A 17 13.10 7.12 9.53
C VAL A 17 12.30 7.01 8.23
N LYS A 18 13.01 6.85 7.12
CA LYS A 18 12.44 6.60 5.79
C LYS A 18 12.13 5.11 5.61
N ALA A 19 11.02 4.66 6.19
CA ALA A 19 10.63 3.26 6.19
C ALA A 19 10.28 2.71 4.80
N VAL A 20 9.74 3.56 3.92
CA VAL A 20 9.48 3.23 2.50
C VAL A 20 9.82 4.45 1.67
N LEU A 21 10.55 4.29 0.57
CA LEU A 21 11.07 5.40 -0.24
C LEU A 21 10.22 5.66 -1.49
N ASP A 22 10.16 4.68 -2.38
CA ASP A 22 9.52 4.76 -3.70
C ASP A 22 9.01 3.36 -4.08
N ALA A 23 8.03 2.87 -3.33
CA ALA A 23 7.47 1.54 -3.57
C ALA A 23 6.49 1.58 -4.75
N ASN A 24 6.69 0.64 -5.67
CA ASN A 24 5.82 0.40 -6.82
C ASN A 24 5.37 -1.06 -6.75
N LEU A 25 4.07 -1.30 -6.65
CA LEU A 25 3.48 -2.62 -6.47
C LEU A 25 2.10 -2.66 -7.11
N GLU A 26 1.86 -3.68 -7.93
CA GLU A 26 0.55 -4.01 -8.49
C GLU A 26 0.18 -5.40 -8.02
N VAL A 27 -1.02 -5.57 -7.46
CA VAL A 27 -1.60 -6.86 -7.08
C VAL A 27 -2.95 -6.96 -7.76
N LYS A 28 -3.06 -7.90 -8.69
CA LYS A 28 -4.26 -8.12 -9.50
C LYS A 28 -5.30 -8.92 -8.73
N ASP A 29 -6.54 -8.89 -9.22
CA ASP A 29 -7.63 -9.70 -8.67
C ASP A 29 -7.20 -11.18 -8.65
N LYS A 30 -7.37 -11.84 -7.51
CA LYS A 30 -7.01 -13.25 -7.24
C LYS A 30 -5.51 -13.56 -7.15
N GLU A 31 -4.63 -12.55 -7.08
CA GLU A 31 -3.23 -12.78 -6.75
C GLU A 31 -2.99 -12.92 -5.25
N PHE A 32 -2.01 -13.74 -4.88
CA PHE A 32 -1.57 -13.92 -3.51
C PHE A 32 -0.17 -13.32 -3.32
N LEU A 33 -0.08 -12.19 -2.62
CA LEU A 33 1.17 -11.48 -2.36
C LEU A 33 1.79 -11.92 -1.04
N VAL A 34 3.10 -12.22 -1.06
CA VAL A 34 3.92 -12.39 0.14
C VAL A 34 5.06 -11.37 0.12
N LEU A 35 5.24 -10.63 1.22
CA LEU A 35 6.37 -9.71 1.39
C LEU A 35 7.46 -10.36 2.24
N LEU A 36 8.65 -10.53 1.67
CA LEU A 36 9.82 -11.12 2.33
C LEU A 36 10.97 -10.11 2.43
N GLY A 37 11.80 -10.25 3.46
CA GLY A 37 12.98 -9.40 3.67
C GLY A 37 13.38 -9.27 5.15
N PRO A 38 14.56 -8.70 5.45
CA PRO A 38 15.07 -8.56 6.82
C PRO A 38 14.20 -7.65 7.69
N SER A 39 14.44 -7.67 9.01
CA SER A 39 13.74 -6.74 9.92
C SER A 39 13.99 -5.29 9.53
N GLY A 40 12.96 -4.44 9.62
CA GLY A 40 13.06 -3.01 9.28
C GLY A 40 13.00 -2.65 7.80
N CYS A 41 12.88 -3.62 6.87
CA CYS A 41 12.85 -3.33 5.42
C CYS A 41 11.51 -2.76 4.88
N GLY A 42 10.59 -2.33 5.76
CA GLY A 42 9.35 -1.65 5.36
C GLY A 42 8.12 -2.54 5.08
N LYS A 43 8.19 -3.87 5.25
CA LYS A 43 7.04 -4.80 4.99
C LYS A 43 5.75 -4.40 5.70
N THR A 44 5.80 -4.33 7.04
CA THR A 44 4.64 -3.99 7.87
C THR A 44 4.16 -2.57 7.59
N THR A 45 5.08 -1.65 7.32
CA THR A 45 4.75 -0.28 6.91
C THR A 45 3.97 -0.28 5.59
N THR A 46 4.42 -1.03 4.58
CA THR A 46 3.72 -1.18 3.29
C THR A 46 2.33 -1.80 3.44
N LEU A 47 2.18 -2.87 4.23
CA LEU A 47 0.87 -3.48 4.48
C LEU A 47 -0.09 -2.53 5.21
N ARG A 48 0.40 -1.79 6.22
CA ARG A 48 -0.40 -0.78 6.92
C ARG A 48 -0.79 0.38 5.99
N MET A 49 0.08 0.77 5.07
CA MET A 49 -0.24 1.75 4.03
C MET A 49 -1.34 1.24 3.08
N ILE A 50 -1.28 -0.01 2.63
CA ILE A 50 -2.32 -0.64 1.79
C ILE A 50 -3.66 -0.68 2.54
N ALA A 51 -3.65 -1.10 3.81
CA ALA A 51 -4.84 -1.18 4.65
C ALA A 51 -5.43 0.18 5.06
N GLY A 52 -4.79 1.30 4.69
CA GLY A 52 -5.22 2.65 5.08
C GLY A 52 -4.93 3.01 6.54
N LEU A 53 -4.15 2.20 7.26
CA LEU A 53 -3.76 2.43 8.66
C LEU A 53 -2.55 3.35 8.82
N GLU A 54 -1.85 3.63 7.72
CA GLU A 54 -0.75 4.57 7.65
C GLU A 54 -0.97 5.52 6.48
N GLU A 55 -0.79 6.82 6.75
CA GLU A 55 -0.85 7.84 5.71
C GLU A 55 0.30 7.66 4.72
N ILE A 56 -0.04 7.69 3.43
CA ILE A 56 0.93 7.64 2.34
C ILE A 56 1.29 9.06 1.96
N ARG A 57 2.59 9.35 1.95
CA ARG A 57 3.08 10.59 1.36
C ARG A 57 3.49 10.26 -0.08
N SER A 58 2.58 10.46 -1.04
CA SER A 58 2.89 10.34 -2.46
C SER A 58 2.55 11.64 -3.20
N ARG A 59 3.29 11.88 -4.28
CA ARG A 59 3.00 12.98 -5.22
C ARG A 59 1.89 12.58 -6.22
N ARG A 60 1.39 11.34 -6.19
CA ARG A 60 0.25 10.86 -7.00
C ARG A 60 -0.48 9.66 -6.36
N SER A 61 -1.81 9.80 -6.34
CA SER A 61 -2.92 8.88 -6.05
C SER A 61 -2.61 7.42 -5.63
N LYS A 62 -3.06 7.03 -4.43
CA LYS A 62 -3.62 5.68 -4.21
C LYS A 62 -4.81 5.52 -5.15
N ARG A 63 -4.89 4.43 -5.90
CA ARG A 63 -6.14 4.00 -6.56
C ARG A 63 -6.50 2.63 -6.00
N GLU A 64 -7.35 2.63 -4.98
CA GLU A 64 -8.05 1.42 -4.58
C GLU A 64 -9.30 1.32 -5.47
N SER A 65 -9.26 0.47 -6.49
CA SER A 65 -10.44 0.16 -7.30
C SER A 65 -11.36 -0.79 -6.52
N ARG A 66 -11.92 -0.32 -5.40
CA ARG A 66 -13.08 -0.96 -4.80
C ARG A 66 -14.26 -0.67 -5.71
N LYS A 67 -14.67 -1.64 -6.54
CA LYS A 67 -16.07 -1.69 -6.98
C LYS A 67 -16.91 -1.78 -5.71
N ARG A 68 -17.38 -0.63 -5.23
CA ARG A 68 -18.39 -0.51 -4.19
C ARG A 68 -19.59 -1.30 -4.70
N ARG A 69 -19.76 -2.54 -4.21
CA ARG A 69 -21.10 -3.14 -4.24
C ARG A 69 -21.90 -2.28 -3.27
N GLU A 70 -22.66 -1.35 -3.82
CA GLU A 70 -23.95 -1.03 -3.23
C GLU A 70 -24.68 -2.37 -3.13
N TYR A 71 -24.74 -2.92 -1.93
CA TYR A 71 -25.81 -3.83 -1.56
C TYR A 71 -27.06 -2.95 -1.50
N LEU A 72 -27.68 -2.72 -2.66
CA LEU A 72 -29.12 -2.53 -2.75
C LEU A 72 -29.70 -3.95 -2.79
N GLU A 73 -30.61 -4.18 -1.85
CA GLU A 73 -31.50 -5.35 -1.64
C GLU A 73 -31.36 -6.55 -2.59
#